data_AF-A0A8B6EGI7-F1
#
_entry.id   AF-A0A8B6EGI7-F1
#
_cell.length_a   1.000
_cell.length_b   1.000
_cell.length_c   1.000
_cell.angle_alpha   90.00
_cell.angle_beta   90.00
_cell.angle_gamma   90.00
#
_symmetry.space_group_name_H-M   'P 1'
#
loop_
_entity.id
_entity.type
_entity.pdbx_description
1 polymer ?
#
loop_
_entity_poly.entity_id
_entity_poly.type
_entity_poly.pdbx_seq_one_letter_code
_entity_poly.pdbx_strand_id
1 'polypeptide(L)'
;MENDDLDEKLRNVYYNTANGGAYLSAEKIYQTLKTSRDGNVPSVYKIRKWMEKIDDYNLQKPVKRRIKRVKIIVSEPYEQYDADLMDVSNIQKYNNKTRFLLVVIDIFTRFLWIYPLKNKFGKTVADAFEKIFKHELQRVKKEADALWFVEKVLKWRRRNGQREGYVKFQDWDKRFCQWIPERDIVDF
;
A
#
# COMPACT_ATOMS: atom_id res chain seq x y z
N MET A 1 -33.85 -41.10 6.81
CA MET A 1 -35.27 -40.93 6.44
C MET A 1 -35.72 -39.47 6.57
N GLU A 2 -35.91 -38.89 7.76
CA GLU A 2 -36.44 -37.50 7.88
C GLU A 2 -35.47 -36.40 7.37
N ASN A 3 -34.15 -36.62 7.45
CA ASN A 3 -33.16 -35.66 6.94
C ASN A 3 -32.93 -35.73 5.42
N ASP A 4 -33.23 -36.86 4.78
CA ASP A 4 -32.93 -37.07 3.36
C ASP A 4 -34.02 -36.42 2.48
N ASP A 5 -35.28 -36.49 2.91
CA ASP A 5 -36.43 -35.81 2.29
C ASP A 5 -36.26 -34.27 2.29
N LEU A 6 -35.73 -33.73 3.39
CA LEU A 6 -35.43 -32.30 3.50
C LEU A 6 -34.30 -31.86 2.57
N ASP A 7 -33.27 -32.70 2.39
CA ASP A 7 -32.14 -32.41 1.49
C ASP A 7 -32.63 -32.33 0.03
N GLU A 8 -33.40 -33.33 -0.41
CA GLU A 8 -33.95 -33.40 -1.76
C GLU A 8 -34.85 -32.20 -2.06
N LYS A 9 -35.71 -31.84 -1.11
CA LYS A 9 -36.58 -30.67 -1.21
C LYS A 9 -35.80 -29.37 -1.38
N LEU A 10 -34.75 -29.17 -0.58
CA LEU A 10 -33.91 -27.96 -0.67
C LEU A 10 -33.07 -27.94 -1.94
N ARG A 11 -32.56 -29.09 -2.42
CA ARG A 11 -31.87 -29.21 -3.70
C ARG A 11 -32.76 -28.81 -4.86
N ASN A 12 -33.99 -29.29 -4.91
CA ASN A 12 -34.93 -28.94 -5.96
C ASN A 12 -35.18 -27.43 -5.99
N VAL A 13 -35.40 -26.79 -4.84
CA VAL A 13 -35.61 -25.32 -4.80
C VAL A 13 -34.34 -24.55 -5.18
N TYR A 14 -33.16 -25.00 -4.75
CA TYR A 14 -31.90 -24.28 -4.95
C TYR A 14 -31.32 -24.42 -6.36
N TYR A 15 -31.42 -25.60 -6.98
CA TYR A 15 -30.81 -25.87 -8.29
C TYR A 15 -31.76 -25.65 -9.47
N ASN A 16 -33.08 -25.59 -9.23
CA ASN A 16 -34.06 -25.36 -10.28
C ASN A 16 -34.22 -23.86 -10.59
N THR A 17 -33.71 -23.42 -11.74
CA THR A 17 -33.71 -22.03 -12.20
C THR A 17 -35.11 -21.43 -12.42
N ALA A 18 -36.16 -22.24 -12.52
CA ALA A 18 -37.54 -21.76 -12.58
C ALA A 18 -38.06 -21.23 -11.23
N ASN A 19 -37.40 -21.59 -10.13
CA ASN A 19 -37.78 -21.18 -8.79
C ASN A 19 -37.11 -19.84 -8.42
N GLY A 20 -37.86 -18.94 -7.78
CA GLY A 20 -37.34 -17.65 -7.29
C GLY A 20 -36.31 -17.72 -6.15
N GLY A 21 -35.93 -18.93 -5.73
CA GLY A 21 -34.92 -19.21 -4.70
C GLY A 21 -33.62 -19.84 -5.23
N ALA A 22 -33.51 -20.04 -6.56
CA ALA A 22 -32.40 -20.77 -7.16
C ALA A 22 -31.07 -20.02 -7.03
N TYR A 23 -30.02 -20.67 -6.52
CA TYR A 23 -28.69 -20.08 -6.28
C TYR A 23 -28.69 -18.79 -5.44
N LEU A 24 -29.75 -18.54 -4.69
CA LEU A 24 -29.92 -17.32 -3.88
C LEU A 24 -29.73 -17.61 -2.39
N SER A 25 -30.00 -16.62 -1.55
CA SER A 25 -29.82 -16.72 -0.10
C SER A 25 -30.86 -17.62 0.57
N ALA A 26 -30.55 -18.08 1.78
CA ALA A 26 -31.46 -18.88 2.60
C ALA A 26 -32.83 -18.21 2.81
N GLU A 27 -32.87 -16.89 2.88
CA GLU A 27 -34.10 -16.09 3.01
C GLU A 27 -34.95 -16.17 1.75
N LYS A 28 -34.34 -16.20 0.56
CA LYS A 28 -35.07 -16.34 -0.70
C LYS A 28 -35.64 -17.74 -0.87
N ILE A 29 -34.87 -18.77 -0.53
CA ILE A 29 -35.34 -20.16 -0.50
C ILE A 29 -36.54 -20.29 0.46
N TYR A 30 -36.44 -19.70 1.66
CA TYR A 30 -37.53 -19.69 2.63
C TYR A 30 -38.79 -18.98 2.10
N GLN A 31 -38.65 -17.83 1.42
CA GLN A 31 -39.76 -17.10 0.80
C GLN A 31 -40.44 -17.90 -0.31
N THR A 32 -39.66 -18.60 -1.14
CA THR A 32 -40.19 -19.49 -2.19
C THR A 32 -40.99 -20.64 -1.58
N LEU A 33 -40.45 -21.33 -0.57
CA LEU A 33 -41.13 -22.42 0.12
C LEU A 33 -42.42 -21.96 0.81
N LYS A 34 -42.43 -20.75 1.39
CA LYS A 34 -43.62 -20.15 2.01
C LYS A 34 -44.70 -19.81 0.98
N THR A 35 -44.31 -19.31 -0.19
CA THR A 35 -45.24 -18.96 -1.29
C THR A 35 -45.90 -20.21 -1.88
N SER A 36 -45.16 -21.31 -1.99
CA SER A 36 -45.66 -22.59 -2.49
C SER A 36 -46.66 -23.30 -1.56
N ARG A 37 -46.97 -22.71 -0.38
CA ARG A 37 -47.93 -23.23 0.64
C ARG A 37 -47.67 -24.67 1.08
N ASP A 38 -46.41 -25.08 1.05
CA ASP A 38 -46.03 -26.42 1.45
C ASP A 38 -46.02 -26.52 2.99
N GLY A 39 -46.76 -27.47 3.56
CA GLY A 39 -47.18 -27.46 4.98
C GLY A 39 -46.05 -27.57 6.00
N ASN A 40 -44.84 -27.93 5.56
CA ASN A 40 -43.64 -28.02 6.40
C ASN A 40 -42.48 -27.23 5.78
N VAL A 41 -42.33 -25.97 6.20
CA VAL A 41 -41.23 -25.08 5.78
C VAL A 41 -40.14 -25.09 6.85
N PRO A 42 -38.89 -25.51 6.51
CA PRO A 42 -37.78 -25.47 7.46
C PRO A 42 -37.44 -24.04 7.88
N SER A 43 -36.93 -23.88 9.10
CA SER A 43 -36.44 -22.58 9.56
C SER A 43 -35.26 -22.09 8.71
N VAL A 44 -35.12 -20.76 8.60
CA VAL A 44 -33.99 -20.13 7.87
C VAL A 44 -32.64 -20.63 8.39
N TYR A 45 -32.54 -20.92 9.69
CA TYR A 45 -31.34 -21.51 10.29
C TYR A 45 -31.01 -22.89 9.70
N LYS A 46 -32.00 -23.79 9.58
CA LYS A 46 -31.81 -25.12 8.98
C LYS A 46 -31.38 -24.99 7.51
N ILE A 47 -32.02 -24.11 6.74
CA ILE A 47 -31.66 -23.85 5.34
C ILE A 47 -30.22 -23.35 5.24
N ARG A 48 -29.84 -22.37 6.07
CA ARG A 48 -28.47 -21.82 6.08
C ARG A 48 -27.42 -22.89 6.45
N LYS A 49 -27.72 -23.75 7.42
CA LYS A 49 -26.87 -24.89 7.80
C LYS A 49 -26.73 -25.92 6.68
N TRP A 50 -27.77 -26.12 5.90
CA TRP A 50 -27.73 -26.95 4.70
C TRP A 50 -26.88 -26.32 3.60
N MET A 51 -27.06 -25.02 3.31
CA MET A 51 -26.26 -24.29 2.32
C MET A 51 -24.77 -24.25 2.67
N GLU A 52 -24.40 -24.20 3.96
CA GLU A 52 -23.01 -24.31 4.41
C GLU A 52 -22.31 -25.60 3.98
N LYS A 53 -23.06 -26.65 3.63
CA LYS A 53 -22.53 -27.93 3.14
C LYS A 53 -22.35 -27.97 1.62
N ILE A 54 -22.86 -26.98 0.89
CA ILE A 54 -22.81 -26.92 -0.58
C ILE A 54 -21.56 -26.17 -1.00
N ASP A 55 -20.71 -26.84 -1.78
CA ASP A 55 -19.46 -26.26 -2.27
C ASP A 55 -19.72 -25.04 -3.17
N ASP A 56 -20.69 -25.13 -4.10
CA ASP A 56 -21.05 -24.05 -5.02
C ASP A 56 -21.38 -22.74 -4.28
N TYR A 57 -22.16 -22.85 -3.20
CA TYR A 57 -22.54 -21.71 -2.38
C TYR A 57 -21.34 -21.13 -1.62
N ASN A 58 -20.48 -21.99 -1.06
CA ASN A 58 -19.32 -21.57 -0.28
C ASN A 58 -18.27 -20.86 -1.15
N LEU A 59 -18.05 -21.31 -2.39
CA LEU A 59 -17.13 -20.66 -3.33
C LEU A 59 -17.57 -19.25 -3.71
N GLN A 60 -18.88 -19.06 -3.93
CA GLN A 60 -19.43 -17.78 -4.39
C GLN A 60 -19.67 -16.79 -3.24
N LYS A 61 -19.69 -17.26 -2.00
CA LYS A 61 -19.96 -16.42 -0.84
C LYS A 61 -18.79 -15.47 -0.56
N PRO A 62 -18.99 -14.14 -0.65
CA PRO A 62 -17.92 -13.20 -0.35
C PRO A 62 -17.54 -13.31 1.13
N VAL A 63 -16.26 -13.56 1.38
CA VAL A 63 -15.71 -13.65 2.74
C VAL A 63 -15.56 -12.24 3.32
N LYS A 64 -16.50 -11.83 4.17
CA LYS A 64 -16.43 -10.54 4.88
C LYS A 64 -15.48 -10.66 6.07
N ARG A 65 -14.23 -10.21 5.90
CA ARG A 65 -13.23 -10.11 6.99
C ARG A 65 -12.92 -8.64 7.29
N ARG A 66 -12.90 -8.26 8.57
CA ARG A 66 -12.37 -6.96 9.00
C ARG A 66 -10.84 -7.07 9.06
N ILE A 67 -10.15 -6.48 8.10
CA ILE A 67 -8.69 -6.42 8.08
C ILE A 67 -8.23 -5.36 9.08
N LYS A 68 -7.40 -5.72 10.06
CA LYS A 68 -6.75 -4.74 10.95
C LYS A 68 -5.75 -3.95 10.12
N ARG A 69 -6.00 -2.65 9.95
CA ARG A 69 -5.08 -1.72 9.27
C ARG A 69 -4.06 -1.18 10.28
N VAL A 70 -2.83 -0.98 9.85
CA VAL A 70 -1.80 -0.27 10.63
C VAL A 70 -2.19 1.21 10.69
N LYS A 71 -2.00 1.85 11.85
CA LYS A 71 -2.20 3.30 11.99
C LYS A 71 -0.95 4.03 11.50
N ILE A 72 -1.15 5.04 10.66
CA ILE A 72 -0.08 5.98 10.28
C ILE A 72 -0.01 7.03 11.39
N ILE A 73 1.12 7.12 12.08
CA ILE A 73 1.37 8.05 13.19
C ILE A 73 2.60 8.87 12.78
N VAL A 74 2.45 10.19 12.74
CA VAL A 74 3.49 11.15 12.34
C VAL A 74 3.44 12.29 13.35
N SER A 75 4.60 12.71 13.85
CA SER A 75 4.71 13.65 14.96
C SER A 75 5.07 15.07 14.49
N GLU A 76 5.74 15.19 13.36
CA GLU A 76 6.28 16.48 12.89
C GLU A 76 6.01 16.74 11.40
N PRO A 77 5.89 18.02 10.97
CA PRO A 77 5.92 18.39 9.55
C PRO A 77 7.13 17.80 8.84
N TYR A 78 6.95 17.35 7.60
CA TYR A 78 8.05 16.90 6.72
C TYR A 78 8.77 15.60 7.16
N GLU A 79 8.24 14.90 8.17
CA GLU A 79 8.78 13.63 8.68
C GLU A 79 8.45 12.46 7.74
N GLN A 80 7.21 12.39 7.26
CA GLN A 80 6.75 11.30 6.39
C GLN A 80 5.88 11.83 5.26
N TYR A 81 6.25 11.45 4.03
CA TYR A 81 5.49 11.74 2.83
C TYR A 81 4.80 10.47 2.32
N ASP A 82 3.60 10.65 1.78
CA ASP A 82 2.96 9.65 0.94
C ASP A 82 3.01 10.15 -0.51
N ALA A 83 3.31 9.25 -1.44
CA ALA A 83 3.49 9.63 -2.84
C ALA A 83 2.93 8.56 -3.78
N ASP A 84 2.26 9.02 -4.83
CA ASP A 84 1.72 8.16 -5.87
C ASP A 84 1.81 8.82 -7.25
N LEU A 85 1.69 8.00 -8.30
CA LEU A 85 1.64 8.43 -9.68
C LEU A 85 0.24 8.26 -10.24
N MET A 86 -0.50 9.37 -10.36
CA MET A 86 -1.79 9.38 -11.03
C MET A 86 -1.61 9.28 -12.54
N ASP A 87 -2.29 8.32 -13.19
CA ASP A 87 -2.29 8.17 -14.65
C ASP A 87 -3.34 9.11 -15.28
N VAL A 88 -2.85 10.02 -16.14
CA VAL A 88 -3.64 10.96 -16.94
C VAL A 88 -3.30 10.85 -18.43
N SER A 89 -2.79 9.69 -18.85
CA SER A 89 -2.35 9.43 -20.22
C SER A 89 -3.49 9.51 -21.24
N ASN A 90 -4.73 9.25 -20.81
CA ASN A 90 -5.93 9.36 -21.62
C ASN A 90 -6.13 10.78 -22.20
N ILE A 91 -5.79 11.82 -21.44
CA ILE A 91 -5.93 13.23 -21.85
C ILE A 91 -4.63 13.83 -22.39
N GLN A 92 -3.63 13.00 -22.70
CA GLN A 92 -2.29 13.48 -23.09
C GLN A 92 -2.28 14.46 -24.28
N LYS A 93 -3.28 14.34 -25.17
CA LYS A 93 -3.45 15.18 -26.36
C LYS A 93 -3.72 16.65 -26.00
N TYR A 94 -4.29 16.90 -24.83
CA TYR A 94 -4.77 18.23 -24.40
C TYR A 94 -3.97 18.82 -23.23
N ASN A 95 -3.03 18.07 -22.63
CA ASN A 95 -2.28 18.47 -21.42
C ASN A 95 -0.75 18.57 -21.65
N ASN A 96 -0.38 18.98 -22.87
CA ASN A 96 1.00 19.08 -23.34
C ASN A 96 1.77 17.74 -23.33
N LYS A 97 1.11 16.60 -23.61
CA LYS A 97 1.72 15.24 -23.58
C LYS A 97 2.07 14.74 -22.17
N THR A 98 1.48 15.31 -21.13
CA THR A 98 1.64 14.82 -19.75
C THR A 98 0.89 13.50 -19.62
N ARG A 99 1.56 12.49 -19.07
CA ARG A 99 0.97 11.15 -18.92
C ARG A 99 0.76 10.77 -17.47
N PHE A 100 1.55 11.34 -16.56
CA PHE A 100 1.47 11.07 -15.14
C PHE A 100 1.54 12.36 -14.35
N LEU A 101 0.88 12.38 -13.19
CA LEU A 101 1.04 13.42 -12.18
C LEU A 101 1.67 12.74 -10.97
N LEU A 102 2.86 13.20 -10.58
CA LEU A 102 3.45 12.82 -9.30
C LEU A 102 2.75 13.63 -8.21
N VAL A 103 2.01 12.92 -7.36
CA VAL A 103 1.27 13.45 -6.23
C VAL A 103 2.09 13.14 -4.99
N VAL A 104 2.52 14.16 -4.26
CA VAL A 104 3.28 14.00 -3.02
C VAL A 104 2.55 14.76 -1.93
N ILE A 105 2.27 14.11 -0.81
CA ILE A 105 1.56 14.68 0.33
C ILE A 105 2.45 14.56 1.56
N ASP A 106 2.69 15.66 2.25
CA ASP A 106 3.18 15.60 3.62
C ASP A 106 2.02 15.14 4.53
N ILE A 107 2.20 14.00 5.19
CA ILE A 107 1.14 13.35 5.97
C ILE A 107 0.75 14.20 7.19
N PHE A 108 1.70 14.97 7.74
CA PHE A 108 1.45 15.81 8.90
C PHE A 108 0.69 17.09 8.51
N THR A 109 1.26 17.92 7.64
CA THR A 109 0.64 19.22 7.27
C THR A 109 -0.52 19.10 6.30
N ARG A 110 -0.65 17.95 5.61
CA ARG A 110 -1.57 17.74 4.48
C ARG A 110 -1.31 18.65 3.29
N PHE A 111 -0.11 19.23 3.21
CA PHE A 111 0.30 19.99 2.04
C PHE A 111 0.52 19.02 0.85
N LEU A 112 0.06 19.44 -0.32
CA LEU A 112 0.05 18.64 -1.54
C LEU A 112 0.91 19.29 -2.63
N TRP A 113 1.89 18.56 -3.14
CA TRP A 113 2.60 18.89 -4.37
C TRP A 113 2.12 18.03 -5.52
N ILE A 114 1.98 18.65 -6.68
CA ILE A 114 1.67 17.97 -7.94
C ILE A 114 2.73 18.35 -8.96
N TYR A 115 3.41 17.35 -9.51
CA TYR A 115 4.42 17.56 -10.54
C TYR A 115 4.10 16.76 -11.82
N PRO A 116 3.95 17.42 -12.98
CA PRO A 116 3.58 16.75 -14.22
C PRO A 116 4.77 16.00 -14.84
N LEU A 117 4.56 14.73 -15.17
CA LEU A 117 5.57 13.85 -15.76
C LEU A 117 5.15 13.32 -17.14
N LYS A 118 6.14 13.20 -18.01
CA LYS A 118 5.98 12.58 -19.33
C LYS A 118 6.13 11.07 -19.27
N ASN A 119 6.77 10.51 -18.26
CA ASN A 119 7.01 9.07 -18.15
C ASN A 119 7.13 8.69 -16.65
N LYS A 120 7.14 7.38 -16.36
CA LYS A 120 7.28 6.84 -15.01
C LYS A 120 8.69 6.27 -14.73
N PHE A 121 9.70 6.73 -15.45
CA PHE A 121 11.06 6.25 -15.24
C PHE A 121 11.62 6.76 -13.90
N GLY A 122 12.37 5.91 -13.21
CA GLY A 122 12.92 6.23 -11.88
C GLY A 122 13.72 7.54 -11.88
N LYS A 123 14.53 7.79 -12.91
CA LYS A 123 15.27 9.06 -13.05
C LYS A 123 14.35 10.28 -13.12
N THR A 124 13.32 10.22 -13.97
CA THR A 124 12.36 11.33 -14.15
C THR A 124 11.56 11.60 -12.88
N VAL A 125 11.23 10.57 -12.11
CA VAL A 125 10.56 10.69 -10.80
C VAL A 125 11.52 11.27 -9.77
N ALA A 126 12.78 10.81 -9.72
CA ALA A 126 13.80 11.33 -8.81
C ALA A 126 14.10 12.82 -9.06
N ASP A 127 14.25 13.22 -10.33
CA ASP A 127 14.46 14.63 -10.72
C ASP A 127 13.25 15.51 -10.30
N ALA A 128 12.05 14.95 -10.24
CA ALA A 128 10.85 15.65 -9.78
C ALA A 128 10.81 15.79 -8.25
N PHE A 129 11.16 14.74 -7.51
CA PHE A 129 11.33 14.81 -6.06
C PHE A 129 12.39 15.83 -5.67
N GLU A 130 13.53 15.87 -6.37
CA GLU A 130 14.57 16.87 -6.12
C GLU A 130 14.02 18.29 -6.23
N LYS A 131 13.15 18.57 -7.22
CA LYS A 131 12.51 19.88 -7.38
C LYS A 131 11.50 20.20 -6.29
N ILE A 132 10.71 19.21 -5.86
CA ILE A 132 9.70 19.37 -4.80
C ILE A 132 10.42 19.72 -3.49
N PHE A 133 11.40 18.92 -3.08
CA PHE A 133 12.08 19.08 -1.80
C PHE A 133 13.08 20.24 -1.79
N LYS A 134 13.51 20.76 -2.95
CA LYS A 134 14.47 21.88 -3.01
C LYS A 134 14.03 23.11 -2.23
N HIS A 135 12.72 23.37 -2.17
CA HIS A 135 12.16 24.50 -1.44
C HIS A 135 12.06 24.26 0.07
N GLU A 136 12.11 23.00 0.50
CA GLU A 136 12.00 22.57 1.90
C GLU A 136 13.35 22.27 2.53
N LEU A 137 14.40 22.09 1.71
CA LEU A 137 15.77 21.95 2.18
C LEU A 137 16.18 23.22 2.94
N GLN A 138 16.04 23.18 4.26
CA GLN A 138 16.64 24.18 5.13
C GLN A 138 18.16 24.02 5.10
N ARG A 139 18.86 25.14 4.92
CA ARG A 139 20.30 25.19 5.15
C ARG A 139 20.54 24.92 6.64
N VAL A 140 20.99 23.71 6.94
CA VAL A 140 21.49 23.39 8.28
C VAL A 140 22.76 24.20 8.50
N LYS A 141 22.73 25.14 9.45
CA LYS A 141 23.95 25.76 9.97
C LYS A 141 24.65 24.69 10.79
N LYS A 142 25.65 24.03 10.20
CA LYS A 142 26.52 23.14 10.95
C LYS A 142 27.61 23.97 11.59
N GLU A 143 27.78 23.79 12.90
CA GLU A 143 28.92 24.34 13.61
C GLU A 143 30.20 23.74 13.04
N ALA A 144 31.33 24.47 13.13
CA ALA A 144 32.60 24.04 12.56
C ALA A 144 33.04 22.65 13.10
N ASP A 145 32.59 22.31 14.31
CA ASP A 145 32.98 21.10 15.04
C ASP A 145 31.89 20.01 15.00
N ALA A 146 30.93 20.10 14.07
CA ALA A 146 29.87 19.10 13.95
C ALA A 146 30.44 17.71 13.60
N LEU A 147 30.10 16.71 14.42
CA LEU A 147 30.47 15.32 14.19
C LEU A 147 29.60 14.68 13.09
N TRP A 148 30.23 13.80 12.31
CA TRP A 148 29.58 13.06 11.23
C TRP A 148 29.83 11.57 11.39
N PHE A 149 28.79 10.76 11.28
CA PHE A 149 28.92 9.31 11.36
C PHE A 149 29.70 8.78 10.15
N VAL A 150 30.77 8.03 10.45
CA VAL A 150 31.59 7.36 9.46
C VAL A 150 31.08 5.93 9.31
N GLU A 151 30.72 5.54 8.08
CA GLU A 151 30.42 4.14 7.77
C GLU A 151 31.72 3.33 7.70
N LYS A 152 32.71 3.86 6.97
CA LYS A 152 34.00 3.18 6.78
C LYS A 152 35.11 4.12 6.31
N VAL A 153 36.34 3.88 6.78
CA VAL A 153 37.55 4.40 6.14
C VAL A 153 37.96 3.47 4.99
N LEU A 154 37.92 3.98 3.77
CA LEU A 154 38.14 3.20 2.54
C LEU A 154 39.64 3.04 2.21
N LYS A 155 40.45 4.06 2.45
CA LYS A 155 41.88 4.11 2.11
C LYS A 155 42.64 5.00 3.08
N TRP A 156 43.95 4.80 3.16
CA TRP A 156 44.87 5.67 3.89
C TRP A 156 45.92 6.26 2.96
N ARG A 157 46.34 7.50 3.21
CA ARG A 157 47.47 8.14 2.53
C ARG A 157 48.29 8.99 3.51
N ARG A 158 49.51 9.34 3.10
CA ARG A 158 50.34 10.36 3.76
C ARG A 158 50.49 11.57 2.85
N ARG A 159 50.28 12.77 3.39
CA ARG A 159 50.47 14.05 2.70
C ARG A 159 51.07 15.07 3.67
N ASN A 160 52.18 15.70 3.30
CA ASN A 160 52.89 16.69 4.12
C ASN A 160 53.14 16.24 5.57
N GLY A 161 53.55 14.97 5.74
CA GLY A 161 53.80 14.38 7.06
C GLY A 161 52.55 13.96 7.85
N GLN A 162 51.35 14.36 7.44
CA GLN A 162 50.09 13.98 8.08
C GLN A 162 49.47 12.77 7.39
N ARG A 163 48.87 11.87 8.18
CA ARG A 163 48.10 10.73 7.68
C ARG A 163 46.64 11.14 7.55
N GLU A 164 46.05 10.82 6.41
CA GLU A 164 44.65 11.10 6.09
C GLU A 164 43.95 9.80 5.70
N GLY A 165 42.70 9.64 6.16
CA GLY A 165 41.80 8.57 5.78
C GLY A 165 40.79 9.03 4.74
N TYR A 166 40.51 8.23 3.71
CA TYR A 166 39.43 8.48 2.76
C TYR A 166 38.13 7.92 3.32
N VAL A 167 37.28 8.81 3.84
CA VAL A 167 36.13 8.48 4.67
C VAL A 167 34.85 8.37 3.82
N LYS A 168 34.11 7.26 4.00
CA LYS A 168 32.72 7.12 3.58
C LYS A 168 31.80 7.45 4.76
N PHE A 169 31.05 8.53 4.64
CA PHE A 169 30.06 8.92 5.63
C PHE A 169 28.81 8.04 5.52
N GLN A 170 28.19 7.76 6.67
CA GLN A 170 26.97 6.95 6.76
C GLN A 170 25.80 7.65 6.05
N ASP A 171 25.05 6.91 5.24
CA ASP A 171 23.88 7.40 4.48
C ASP A 171 24.19 8.42 3.36
N TRP A 172 25.47 8.65 3.06
CA TRP A 172 25.91 9.52 1.96
C TRP A 172 26.48 8.75 0.78
N ASP A 173 26.24 9.27 -0.43
CA ASP A 173 26.83 8.76 -1.67
C ASP A 173 28.37 8.85 -1.63
N LYS A 174 29.06 7.92 -2.32
CA LYS A 174 30.50 7.93 -2.52
C LYS A 174 31.03 9.25 -3.09
N ARG A 175 30.21 10.02 -3.81
CA ARG A 175 30.56 11.36 -4.29
C ARG A 175 30.94 12.34 -3.17
N PHE A 176 30.46 12.13 -1.95
CA PHE A 176 30.75 12.95 -0.78
C PHE A 176 31.93 12.42 0.05
N CYS A 177 32.57 11.32 -0.35
CA CYS A 177 33.74 10.79 0.35
C CYS A 177 34.91 11.77 0.26
N GLN A 178 35.56 12.01 1.39
CA GLN A 178 36.62 13.03 1.51
C GLN A 178 37.83 12.48 2.27
N TRP A 179 38.99 13.11 2.03
CA TRP A 179 40.20 12.85 2.81
C TRP A 179 40.14 13.67 4.09
N ILE A 180 40.10 12.99 5.23
CA ILE A 180 40.01 13.58 6.56
C ILE A 180 41.31 13.25 7.31
N PRO A 181 41.95 14.22 7.99
CA PRO A 181 43.10 13.96 8.85
C PRO A 181 42.77 12.89 9.89
N GLU A 182 43.70 11.97 10.15
CA GLU A 182 43.52 10.89 11.13
C GLU A 182 43.11 11.41 12.51
N ARG A 183 43.65 12.58 12.91
CA ARG A 183 43.33 13.25 14.17
C ARG A 183 41.86 13.69 14.31
N ASP A 184 41.15 13.87 13.21
CA ASP A 184 39.76 14.34 13.19
C ASP A 184 38.78 13.14 13.05
N ILE A 185 39.31 11.91 12.96
CA ILE A 185 38.54 10.67 12.97
C ILE A 185 38.57 10.13 14.40
N VAL A 186 37.43 10.17 15.07
CA VAL A 186 37.29 9.76 16.47
C VAL A 186 36.50 8.46 16.54
N ASP A 187 37.05 7.44 17.21
CA ASP A 187 36.33 6.22 17.56
C ASP A 187 35.65 6.42 18.91
N PHE A 188 34.35 6.11 18.99
CA PHE A 188 33.53 6.16 20.21
C PHE A 188 33.14 4.74 20.66
#